data_AF-A0A4Y9AA02-F1
#
_entry.id   AF-A0A4Y9AA02-F1
#
_cell.length_a   1.000
_cell.length_b   1.000
_cell.length_c   1.000
_cell.angle_alpha   90.00
_cell.angle_beta   90.00
_cell.angle_gamma   90.00
#
_symmetry.space_group_name_H-M   'P 1'
#
loop_
_entity.id
_entity.type
_entity.pdbx_description
1 polymer ?
#
loop_
_entity_poly.entity_id
_entity_poly.type
_entity_poly.pdbx_seq_one_letter_code
_entity_poly.pdbx_strand_id
1 'polypeptide(L)'
;MLFRGLFCMYETYYQANPDGSIEYGIQPHGLKKSETISKLKEALTYNGWTITSEKTNSKPFNFIINAHEKEIELYVYIWKISNGGREREHEQRIQIATDVNQDGFNVDNNNPNKKGLLLGEYNREGCPTVYAAWETETNRNHGKSKSCFINTKAIAKAMRDGFVQTIDSSGNIACAFQKEFMNFYINNLVSLHSLKVNLVEGLDSGNDLQTEVDKVPNVRDVPYEERGVNKIVYGAPGVGKSYSLGTSHERITFHPEFTYFDFIGGIKPGKVNGELTYEFKEGPFLKILKDAYLFDYKQFTLVIEEINRANTAAVFGDIFQLLDRNEYGESTYSIENEDILNYLNKDTKLNLNKVKIPANFNIYATMNNADQGVFVMDSAFKRRWEFEYKPISFEGVSHADEVLNYAGYQVTWQNFATCINDFLSSKIGINEDKLIGPYFLKKTDLKNNRKIAFKLLIYLWDDVVRHERYALFANQFNTFGEVSNAFIKGNQSIFNKDLEGILFENRLLKETEEDGSNE
;
A
#
# COMPACT_ATOMS: atom_id res chain seq x y z
N MET A 1 68.57 14.89 8.15
CA MET A 1 67.94 15.72 7.10
C MET A 1 66.70 14.98 6.62
N LEU A 2 65.54 15.41 7.12
CA LEU A 2 64.16 15.18 6.65
C LEU A 2 63.73 13.78 6.14
N PHE A 3 63.09 13.02 7.05
CA PHE A 3 62.06 12.03 6.70
C PHE A 3 60.79 12.78 6.22
N ARG A 4 60.39 12.60 4.96
CA ARG A 4 59.05 12.95 4.48
C ARG A 4 58.12 11.78 4.81
N GLY A 5 57.37 11.88 5.91
CA GLY A 5 56.24 11.00 6.18
C GLY A 5 55.08 11.33 5.23
N LEU A 6 54.64 10.35 4.44
CA LEU A 6 53.39 10.39 3.69
C LEU A 6 52.22 10.41 4.70
N PHE A 7 51.68 11.59 5.00
CA PHE A 7 50.32 11.71 5.49
C PHE A 7 49.38 11.57 4.28
N CYS A 8 48.80 10.38 4.11
CA CYS A 8 47.69 10.19 3.18
C CYS A 8 46.46 10.82 3.87
N MET A 9 46.14 12.08 3.56
CA MET A 9 44.85 12.65 3.94
C MET A 9 43.77 11.88 3.19
N TYR A 10 42.96 11.10 3.90
CA TYR A 10 41.75 10.54 3.32
C TYR A 10 40.80 11.70 3.01
N GLU A 11 40.54 11.93 1.72
CA GLU A 11 39.52 12.90 1.31
C GLU A 11 38.17 12.48 1.92
N THR A 12 37.57 13.42 2.65
CA THR A 12 36.30 13.23 3.34
C THR A 12 35.22 14.03 2.60
N TYR A 13 34.00 13.53 2.64
CA TYR A 13 32.89 13.98 1.80
C TYR A 13 31.57 13.77 2.54
N TYR A 14 30.50 14.48 2.13
CA TYR A 14 29.16 14.23 2.66
C TYR A 14 28.66 12.82 2.34
N GLN A 15 28.39 12.04 3.38
CA GLN A 15 27.83 10.69 3.36
C GLN A 15 26.42 10.69 3.95
N ALA A 16 25.59 9.77 3.46
CA ALA A 16 24.22 9.59 3.91
C ALA A 16 24.15 8.61 5.09
N ASN A 17 23.25 8.90 6.04
CA ASN A 17 22.95 8.04 7.19
C ASN A 17 21.51 7.50 7.16
N PRO A 18 21.23 6.35 7.79
CA PRO A 18 19.90 5.73 7.77
C PRO A 18 18.77 6.54 8.44
N ASP A 19 19.10 7.45 9.34
CA ASP A 19 18.15 8.37 10.00
C ASP A 19 17.78 9.59 9.13
N GLY A 20 18.29 9.66 7.90
CA GLY A 20 18.07 10.77 6.98
C GLY A 20 19.01 11.96 7.19
N SER A 21 19.94 11.88 8.14
CA SER A 21 21.01 12.87 8.32
C SER A 21 22.14 12.66 7.31
N ILE A 22 23.02 13.66 7.21
CA ILE A 22 24.26 13.58 6.44
C ILE A 22 25.44 13.91 7.36
N GLU A 23 26.59 13.29 7.10
CA GLU A 23 27.81 13.52 7.87
C GLU A 23 29.04 13.60 6.97
N TYR A 24 30.11 14.20 7.46
CA TYR A 24 31.38 14.25 6.74
C TYR A 24 32.19 12.98 7.04
N GLY A 25 32.45 12.17 6.01
CA GLY A 25 33.09 10.88 6.18
C GLY A 25 33.86 10.41 4.95
N ILE A 26 34.62 9.32 5.10
CA ILE A 26 35.41 8.73 4.01
C ILE A 26 34.47 8.14 2.96
N GLN A 27 34.79 8.32 1.68
CA GLN A 27 34.06 7.69 0.58
C GLN A 27 34.03 6.15 0.76
N PRO A 28 32.84 5.52 0.80
CA PRO A 28 32.74 4.07 0.96
C PRO A 28 33.52 3.30 -0.11
N HIS A 29 34.15 2.18 0.29
CA HIS A 29 34.68 1.21 -0.66
C HIS A 29 33.53 0.61 -1.47
N GLY A 30 33.67 0.59 -2.80
CA GLY A 30 32.63 0.07 -3.68
C GLY A 30 32.53 -1.45 -3.58
N LEU A 31 31.35 -1.99 -3.84
CA LEU A 31 31.14 -3.44 -3.91
C LEU A 31 31.89 -4.04 -5.11
N LYS A 32 32.29 -5.32 -4.95
CA LYS A 32 32.80 -6.10 -6.08
C LYS A 32 31.66 -6.39 -7.04
N LYS A 33 31.99 -6.60 -8.33
CA LYS A 33 31.00 -6.91 -9.38
C LYS A 33 30.04 -8.04 -8.97
N SER A 34 30.55 -9.11 -8.36
CA SER A 34 29.75 -10.25 -7.90
C SER A 34 28.75 -9.87 -6.79
N GLU A 35 29.13 -8.98 -5.88
CA GLU A 35 28.29 -8.51 -4.78
C GLU A 35 27.20 -7.57 -5.30
N THR A 36 27.54 -6.62 -6.18
CA THR A 36 26.55 -5.76 -6.86
C THR A 36 25.52 -6.59 -7.62
N ILE A 37 25.95 -7.63 -8.34
CA ILE A 37 25.03 -8.54 -9.03
C ILE A 37 24.13 -9.27 -8.02
N SER A 38 24.69 -9.77 -6.91
CA SER A 38 23.91 -10.45 -5.88
C SER A 38 22.83 -9.54 -5.27
N LYS A 39 23.18 -8.30 -4.91
CA LYS A 39 22.22 -7.33 -4.38
C LYS A 39 21.18 -6.92 -5.41
N LEU A 40 21.59 -6.72 -6.66
CA LEU A 40 20.67 -6.42 -7.74
C LEU A 40 19.64 -7.54 -7.94
N LYS A 41 20.07 -8.81 -7.90
CA LYS A 41 19.14 -9.94 -7.97
C LYS A 41 18.15 -9.95 -6.81
N GLU A 42 18.64 -9.75 -5.59
CA GLU A 42 17.79 -9.66 -4.40
C GLU A 42 16.73 -8.56 -4.55
N ALA A 43 17.12 -7.38 -5.04
CA ALA A 43 16.21 -6.27 -5.31
C ALA A 43 15.18 -6.60 -6.41
N LEU A 44 15.62 -7.23 -7.52
CA LEU A 44 14.73 -7.63 -8.61
C LEU A 44 13.70 -8.68 -8.17
N THR A 45 14.04 -9.57 -7.23
CA THR A 45 13.16 -10.65 -6.76
C THR A 45 12.36 -10.32 -5.50
N TYR A 46 12.48 -9.11 -4.94
CA TYR A 46 11.96 -8.79 -3.61
C TYR A 46 10.43 -9.00 -3.48
N ASN A 47 9.64 -8.56 -4.47
CA ASN A 47 8.17 -8.64 -4.43
C ASN A 47 7.61 -9.90 -5.12
N GLY A 48 8.27 -11.04 -4.97
CA GLY A 48 7.83 -12.32 -5.54
C GLY A 48 8.06 -12.45 -7.05
N TRP A 49 8.77 -11.51 -7.67
CA TRP A 49 9.21 -11.64 -9.05
C TRP A 49 10.34 -12.65 -9.14
N THR A 50 10.45 -13.34 -10.28
CA THR A 50 11.49 -14.36 -10.50
C THR A 50 12.36 -13.99 -11.68
N ILE A 51 13.65 -14.33 -11.62
CA ILE A 51 14.58 -14.19 -12.75
C ILE A 51 14.56 -15.51 -13.51
N THR A 52 14.13 -15.50 -14.77
CA THR A 52 14.07 -16.69 -15.64
C THR A 52 15.34 -16.85 -16.47
N SER A 53 16.04 -15.74 -16.77
CA SER A 53 17.30 -15.75 -17.50
C SER A 53 18.16 -14.55 -17.10
N GLU A 54 19.49 -14.71 -17.16
CA GLU A 54 20.43 -13.64 -16.88
C GLU A 54 21.70 -13.72 -17.73
N LYS A 55 22.27 -12.55 -18.05
CA LYS A 55 23.58 -12.39 -18.68
C LYS A 55 24.31 -11.22 -18.05
N THR A 56 25.28 -11.52 -17.19
CA THR A 56 25.96 -10.53 -16.33
C THR A 56 27.46 -10.37 -16.64
N ASN A 57 27.93 -10.89 -17.78
CA ASN A 57 29.35 -10.87 -18.18
C ASN A 57 29.88 -9.45 -18.42
N SER A 58 29.09 -8.60 -19.06
CA SER A 58 29.37 -7.19 -19.36
C SER A 58 28.10 -6.36 -19.19
N LYS A 59 28.25 -5.03 -19.08
CA LYS A 59 27.10 -4.11 -19.05
C LYS A 59 26.55 -3.90 -20.49
N PRO A 60 25.22 -3.69 -20.66
CA PRO A 60 24.18 -3.82 -19.64
C PRO A 60 24.07 -5.28 -19.16
N PHE A 61 23.79 -5.46 -17.87
CA PHE A 61 23.38 -6.75 -17.37
C PHE A 61 21.97 -7.02 -17.86
N ASN A 62 21.78 -8.14 -18.54
CA ASN A 62 20.48 -8.49 -19.10
C ASN A 62 19.80 -9.47 -18.17
N PHE A 63 18.54 -9.19 -17.83
CA PHE A 63 17.69 -10.09 -17.05
C PHE A 63 16.38 -10.27 -17.78
N ILE A 64 15.86 -11.49 -17.78
CA ILE A 64 14.47 -11.75 -18.08
C ILE A 64 13.82 -12.05 -16.74
N ILE A 65 12.83 -11.24 -16.37
CA ILE A 65 12.08 -11.38 -15.12
C ILE A 65 10.63 -11.71 -15.40
N ASN A 66 10.02 -12.50 -14.53
CA ASN A 66 8.59 -12.79 -14.53
C ASN A 66 7.93 -12.01 -13.38
N ALA A 67 7.12 -11.03 -13.76
CA ALA A 67 6.31 -10.19 -12.90
C ALA A 67 4.85 -10.66 -12.96
N HIS A 68 4.48 -11.64 -12.14
CA HIS A 68 3.11 -12.18 -12.05
C HIS A 68 2.49 -12.53 -13.42
N GLU A 69 3.13 -13.46 -14.16
CA GLU A 69 2.74 -13.95 -15.50
C GLU A 69 3.09 -13.01 -16.66
N LYS A 70 3.72 -11.88 -16.39
CA LYS A 70 4.27 -10.99 -17.43
C LYS A 70 5.78 -11.05 -17.48
N GLU A 71 6.31 -11.40 -18.64
CA GLU A 71 7.76 -11.40 -18.88
C GLU A 71 8.27 -9.99 -19.23
N ILE A 72 9.31 -9.53 -18.55
CA ILE A 72 9.96 -8.25 -18.80
C ILE A 72 11.46 -8.47 -19.03
N GLU A 73 11.96 -8.00 -20.15
CA GLU A 73 13.38 -7.98 -20.49
C GLU A 73 14.01 -6.67 -19.97
N LEU A 74 14.98 -6.79 -19.07
CA LEU A 74 15.66 -5.66 -18.44
C LEU A 74 17.10 -5.53 -18.95
N TYR A 75 17.45 -4.30 -19.33
CA TYR A 75 18.81 -3.91 -19.69
C TYR A 75 19.35 -2.99 -18.59
N VAL A 76 20.11 -3.55 -17.65
CA VAL A 76 20.50 -2.85 -16.41
C VAL A 76 21.94 -2.37 -16.49
N TYR A 77 22.12 -1.06 -16.44
CA TYR A 77 23.40 -0.42 -16.22
C TYR A 77 23.50 0.00 -14.75
N ILE A 78 24.54 -0.45 -14.04
CA ILE A 78 24.72 -0.10 -12.63
C ILE A 78 26.18 0.22 -12.30
N TRP A 79 26.43 1.41 -11.76
CA TRP A 79 27.77 1.84 -11.34
C TRP A 79 27.80 2.21 -9.87
N LYS A 80 28.98 2.18 -9.27
CA LYS A 80 29.20 2.69 -7.91
C LYS A 80 28.96 4.19 -7.88
N ILE A 81 28.23 4.67 -6.89
CA ILE A 81 28.13 6.11 -6.59
C ILE A 81 29.40 6.59 -5.90
N SER A 82 29.92 7.74 -6.34
CA SER A 82 31.09 8.38 -5.74
C SER A 82 31.06 9.90 -5.85
N ASN A 83 31.86 10.59 -5.04
CA ASN A 83 32.08 12.04 -5.13
C ASN A 83 33.01 12.43 -6.31
N GLY A 84 33.64 11.46 -6.97
CA GLY A 84 34.37 11.70 -8.21
C GLY A 84 35.61 12.61 -8.08
N GLY A 85 36.22 12.65 -6.90
CA GLY A 85 37.50 13.33 -6.62
C GLY A 85 37.43 14.85 -6.63
N ARG A 86 36.25 15.45 -6.41
CA ARG A 86 36.06 16.90 -6.30
C ARG A 86 35.19 17.19 -5.08
N GLU A 87 35.58 18.19 -4.29
CA GLU A 87 34.75 18.70 -3.20
C GLU A 87 33.60 19.54 -3.80
N ARG A 88 32.45 18.89 -3.95
CA ARG A 88 31.18 19.55 -4.27
C ARG A 88 30.19 19.23 -3.16
N GLU A 89 29.56 20.27 -2.65
CA GLU A 89 28.66 20.16 -1.52
C GLU A 89 27.45 19.30 -1.88
N HIS A 90 27.20 18.28 -1.06
CA HIS A 90 26.10 17.32 -1.17
C HIS A 90 25.95 16.61 -2.53
N GLU A 91 26.96 16.60 -3.39
CA GLU A 91 26.84 16.02 -4.74
C GLU A 91 27.60 14.69 -4.83
N GLN A 92 26.89 13.63 -5.22
CA GLN A 92 27.47 12.35 -5.63
C GLN A 92 27.05 11.99 -7.05
N ARG A 93 27.76 11.08 -7.70
CA ARG A 93 27.52 10.74 -9.10
C ARG A 93 27.88 9.32 -9.48
N ILE A 94 27.31 8.89 -10.60
CA ILE A 94 27.90 7.85 -11.45
C ILE A 94 28.52 8.48 -12.69
N GLN A 95 29.43 7.76 -13.34
CA GLN A 95 30.02 8.16 -14.62
C GLN A 95 29.78 7.06 -15.65
N ILE A 96 29.08 7.40 -16.73
CA ILE A 96 28.80 6.47 -17.83
C ILE A 96 30.09 6.26 -18.63
N ALA A 97 30.49 5.00 -18.81
CA ALA A 97 31.69 4.64 -19.55
C ALA A 97 31.52 4.88 -21.07
N THR A 98 32.55 5.40 -21.74
CA THR A 98 32.54 5.77 -23.17
C THR A 98 32.21 4.63 -24.11
N ASP A 99 32.64 3.42 -23.78
CA ASP A 99 32.58 2.21 -24.59
C ASP A 99 31.49 1.24 -24.12
N VAL A 100 30.57 1.70 -23.27
CA VAL A 100 29.46 0.86 -22.80
C VAL A 100 28.53 0.53 -23.97
N ASN A 101 28.11 -0.73 -24.06
CA ASN A 101 27.13 -1.17 -25.04
C ASN A 101 25.84 -0.34 -24.92
N GLN A 102 25.24 0.02 -26.06
CA GLN A 102 24.14 0.99 -26.15
C GLN A 102 22.74 0.36 -26.18
N ASP A 103 22.62 -0.97 -26.17
CA ASP A 103 21.37 -1.69 -26.43
C ASP A 103 20.26 -1.27 -25.45
N GLY A 104 20.57 -1.17 -24.15
CA GLY A 104 19.62 -0.74 -23.12
C GLY A 104 19.31 0.76 -23.14
N PHE A 105 20.22 1.59 -23.66
CA PHE A 105 19.95 3.00 -23.88
C PHE A 105 18.89 3.18 -24.98
N ASN A 106 18.90 2.33 -26.01
CA ASN A 106 17.98 2.39 -27.15
C ASN A 106 16.60 1.76 -26.90
N VAL A 107 16.35 1.19 -25.71
CA VAL A 107 15.03 0.67 -25.33
C VAL A 107 14.06 1.82 -25.12
N ASP A 108 12.85 1.71 -25.70
CA ASP A 108 11.70 2.56 -25.38
C ASP A 108 11.10 2.11 -24.05
N ASN A 109 11.23 2.93 -23.02
CA ASN A 109 10.76 2.62 -21.69
C ASN A 109 9.22 2.71 -21.56
N ASN A 110 8.50 3.16 -22.57
CA ASN A 110 7.03 2.99 -22.63
C ASN A 110 6.64 1.55 -22.99
N ASN A 111 7.58 0.74 -23.49
CA ASN A 111 7.30 -0.66 -23.80
C ASN A 111 6.94 -1.43 -22.51
N PRO A 112 5.83 -2.19 -22.49
CA PRO A 112 5.42 -2.93 -21.31
C PRO A 112 6.33 -4.11 -20.94
N ASN A 113 7.11 -4.63 -21.89
CA ASN A 113 7.86 -5.89 -21.77
C ASN A 113 9.38 -5.70 -21.92
N LYS A 114 9.87 -4.48 -22.18
CA LYS A 114 11.30 -4.18 -22.25
C LYS A 114 11.61 -2.87 -21.53
N LYS A 115 12.61 -2.85 -20.65
CA LYS A 115 13.03 -1.64 -19.92
C LYS A 115 14.55 -1.50 -19.90
N GLY A 116 15.02 -0.26 -20.08
CA GLY A 116 16.40 0.14 -19.82
C GLY A 116 16.50 0.82 -18.45
N LEU A 117 17.37 0.30 -17.56
CA LEU A 117 17.59 0.87 -16.23
C LEU A 117 18.99 1.47 -16.15
N LEU A 118 19.10 2.74 -15.74
CA LEU A 118 20.37 3.40 -15.44
C LEU A 118 20.46 3.67 -13.94
N LEU A 119 21.30 2.91 -13.25
CA LEU A 119 21.37 2.86 -11.79
C LEU A 119 22.75 3.23 -11.25
N GLY A 120 22.74 3.75 -10.03
CA GLY A 120 23.89 3.98 -9.18
C GLY A 120 23.71 3.23 -7.87
N GLU A 121 24.72 2.50 -7.43
CA GLU A 121 24.72 1.80 -6.15
C GLU A 121 25.48 2.62 -5.10
N TYR A 122 24.75 3.09 -4.09
CA TYR A 122 25.32 3.62 -2.85
C TYR A 122 25.31 2.51 -1.79
N ASN A 123 26.50 2.09 -1.38
CA ASN A 123 26.66 1.08 -0.35
C ASN A 123 27.68 1.56 0.68
N ARG A 124 27.25 1.60 1.94
CA ARG A 124 28.07 1.93 3.10
C ARG A 124 27.91 0.82 4.14
N GLU A 125 29.01 0.40 4.74
CA GLU A 125 29.01 -0.68 5.73
C GLU A 125 28.06 -0.35 6.90
N GLY A 126 27.25 -1.32 7.31
CA GLY A 126 26.23 -1.15 8.36
C GLY A 126 24.97 -0.36 7.96
N CYS A 127 24.87 0.13 6.72
CA CYS A 127 23.72 0.89 6.23
C CYS A 127 22.93 0.11 5.15
N PRO A 128 21.63 0.39 4.97
CA PRO A 128 20.88 -0.11 3.82
C PRO A 128 21.53 0.33 2.50
N THR A 129 21.47 -0.54 1.48
CA THR A 129 21.91 -0.18 0.12
C THR A 129 20.83 0.66 -0.57
N VAL A 130 21.25 1.76 -1.18
CA VAL A 130 20.36 2.65 -1.94
C VAL A 130 20.76 2.63 -3.40
N TYR A 131 19.75 2.52 -4.26
CA TYR A 131 19.85 2.67 -5.70
C TYR A 131 19.47 4.10 -6.07
N ALA A 132 20.41 4.87 -6.60
CA ALA A 132 20.07 6.05 -7.39
C ALA A 132 19.67 5.61 -8.80
N ALA A 133 18.73 6.27 -9.43
CA ALA A 133 18.27 5.91 -10.75
C ALA A 133 18.02 7.15 -11.61
N TRP A 134 18.33 7.00 -12.89
CA TRP A 134 18.11 7.98 -13.93
C TRP A 134 17.46 7.28 -15.13
N GLU A 135 16.84 8.07 -16.00
CA GLU A 135 16.20 7.53 -17.19
C GLU A 135 17.23 7.28 -18.30
N THR A 136 17.16 6.12 -18.96
CA THR A 136 18.12 5.78 -20.03
C THR A 136 17.97 6.65 -21.27
N GLU A 137 16.74 7.02 -21.67
CA GLU A 137 16.49 7.72 -22.94
C GLU A 137 17.10 9.12 -22.97
N THR A 138 16.89 9.92 -21.91
CA THR A 138 17.56 11.22 -21.70
C THR A 138 19.08 11.12 -21.56
N ASN A 139 19.61 9.91 -21.42
CA ASN A 139 21.04 9.61 -21.33
C ASN A 139 21.61 8.84 -22.54
N ARG A 140 20.85 8.62 -23.62
CA ARG A 140 21.31 7.94 -24.86
C ARG A 140 22.57 8.58 -25.45
N ASN A 141 22.59 9.90 -25.59
CA ASN A 141 23.68 10.65 -26.25
C ASN A 141 24.75 11.14 -25.25
N HIS A 142 25.21 10.27 -24.35
CA HIS A 142 26.11 10.64 -23.24
C HIS A 142 27.55 11.02 -23.64
N GLY A 143 27.95 10.77 -24.89
CA GLY A 143 29.30 11.11 -25.35
C GLY A 143 30.40 10.40 -24.55
N LYS A 144 31.56 11.05 -24.36
CA LYS A 144 32.78 10.40 -23.82
C LYS A 144 32.88 10.31 -22.28
N SER A 145 31.95 10.91 -21.52
CA SER A 145 31.98 10.87 -20.03
C SER A 145 30.81 11.64 -19.39
N LYS A 146 29.57 11.29 -19.68
CA LYS A 146 28.44 11.90 -18.95
C LYS A 146 28.44 11.45 -17.50
N SER A 147 28.34 12.42 -16.60
CA SER A 147 28.07 12.17 -15.18
C SER A 147 26.58 12.32 -14.92
N CYS A 148 26.02 11.41 -14.12
CA CYS A 148 24.65 11.54 -13.61
C CYS A 148 24.74 11.81 -12.12
N PHE A 149 24.18 12.92 -11.68
CA PHE A 149 24.34 13.44 -10.33
C PHE A 149 23.13 13.10 -9.45
N ILE A 150 23.38 12.95 -8.16
CA ILE A 150 22.36 12.82 -7.13
C ILE A 150 22.80 13.51 -5.85
N ASN A 151 21.85 14.14 -5.17
CA ASN A 151 22.11 14.82 -3.90
C ASN A 151 22.25 13.80 -2.76
N THR A 152 23.30 13.91 -1.94
CA THR A 152 23.52 13.06 -0.76
C THR A 152 22.33 13.09 0.20
N LYS A 153 21.65 14.24 0.35
CA LYS A 153 20.42 14.35 1.15
C LYS A 153 19.29 13.47 0.59
N ALA A 154 19.20 13.32 -0.73
CA ALA A 154 18.21 12.43 -1.35
C ALA A 154 18.52 10.96 -1.07
N ILE A 155 19.81 10.57 -1.06
CA ILE A 155 20.24 9.23 -0.66
C ILE A 155 19.87 8.97 0.82
N ALA A 156 20.16 9.93 1.71
CA ALA A 156 19.82 9.81 3.13
C ALA A 156 18.30 9.70 3.36
N LYS A 157 17.52 10.57 2.72
CA LYS A 157 16.06 10.48 2.75
C LYS A 157 15.55 9.15 2.21
N ALA A 158 16.14 8.60 1.15
CA ALA A 158 15.76 7.27 0.64
C ALA A 158 16.11 6.14 1.63
N MET A 159 17.19 6.25 2.40
CA MET A 159 17.49 5.28 3.47
C MET A 159 16.46 5.31 4.61
N ARG A 160 15.91 6.49 4.91
CA ARG A 160 14.90 6.63 5.97
C ARG A 160 13.48 6.32 5.48
N ASP A 161 13.13 6.87 4.34
CA ASP A 161 11.75 6.95 3.82
C ASP A 161 11.47 5.92 2.71
N GLY A 162 12.50 5.20 2.26
CA GLY A 162 12.41 4.09 1.30
C GLY A 162 12.55 4.51 -0.15
N PHE A 163 11.87 5.58 -0.57
CA PHE A 163 11.90 6.11 -1.93
C PHE A 163 11.83 7.63 -1.94
N VAL A 164 12.66 8.26 -2.79
CA VAL A 164 12.72 9.71 -2.97
C VAL A 164 12.92 10.01 -4.44
N GLN A 165 12.20 11.02 -4.94
CA GLN A 165 12.52 11.67 -6.21
C GLN A 165 13.26 12.97 -5.90
N THR A 166 14.26 13.31 -6.70
CA THR A 166 15.04 14.55 -6.60
C THR A 166 15.31 15.10 -7.99
N ILE A 167 15.65 16.39 -8.06
CA ILE A 167 16.05 17.04 -9.30
C ILE A 167 17.53 17.44 -9.17
N ASP A 168 18.31 17.21 -10.22
CA ASP A 168 19.70 17.68 -10.28
C ASP A 168 19.79 19.18 -10.64
N SER A 169 20.97 19.76 -10.55
CA SER A 169 21.20 21.18 -10.87
C SER A 169 20.88 21.56 -12.32
N SER A 170 20.72 20.58 -13.21
CA SER A 170 20.37 20.76 -14.62
C SER A 170 18.88 20.51 -14.89
N GLY A 171 18.08 20.27 -13.84
CA GLY A 171 16.64 20.04 -13.97
C GLY A 171 16.25 18.61 -14.32
N ASN A 172 17.19 17.66 -14.35
CA ASN A 172 16.88 16.26 -14.63
C ASN A 172 16.38 15.56 -13.38
N ILE A 173 15.36 14.72 -13.55
CA ILE A 173 14.81 13.93 -12.46
C ILE A 173 15.69 12.70 -12.21
N ALA A 174 16.06 12.52 -10.95
CA ALA A 174 16.69 11.31 -10.43
C ALA A 174 15.84 10.72 -9.32
N CYS A 175 15.86 9.40 -9.15
CA CYS A 175 15.24 8.73 -8.02
C CYS A 175 16.33 8.15 -7.10
N ALA A 176 16.06 8.03 -5.81
CA ALA A 176 16.85 7.28 -4.85
C ALA A 176 15.93 6.35 -4.07
N PHE A 177 16.25 5.06 -3.99
CA PHE A 177 15.38 4.10 -3.32
C PHE A 177 16.09 2.86 -2.81
N GLN A 178 15.51 2.21 -1.80
CA GLN A 178 15.98 0.92 -1.29
C GLN A 178 15.49 -0.25 -2.16
N LYS A 179 16.10 -1.42 -1.99
CA LYS A 179 15.85 -2.63 -2.81
C LYS A 179 14.37 -3.00 -2.92
N GLU A 180 13.57 -2.74 -1.89
CA GLU A 180 12.14 -3.00 -1.79
C GLU A 180 11.32 -2.30 -2.89
N PHE A 181 11.81 -1.15 -3.37
CA PHE A 181 11.14 -0.33 -4.37
C PHE A 181 11.65 -0.59 -5.80
N MET A 182 12.55 -1.56 -6.02
CA MET A 182 13.07 -1.86 -7.36
C MET A 182 11.95 -2.25 -8.32
N ASN A 183 11.04 -3.14 -7.92
CA ASN A 183 9.89 -3.54 -8.74
C ASN A 183 8.94 -2.37 -9.01
N PHE A 184 8.70 -1.52 -7.99
CA PHE A 184 7.91 -0.29 -8.11
C PHE A 184 8.53 0.68 -9.12
N TYR A 185 9.83 0.92 -9.04
CA TYR A 185 10.56 1.77 -9.97
C TYR A 185 10.46 1.25 -11.41
N ILE A 186 10.66 -0.06 -11.63
CA ILE A 186 10.57 -0.67 -12.96
C ILE A 186 9.18 -0.48 -13.59
N ASN A 187 8.12 -0.68 -12.79
CA ASN A 187 6.74 -0.53 -13.26
C ASN A 187 6.36 0.93 -13.57
N ASN A 188 6.93 1.89 -12.85
CA ASN A 188 6.56 3.30 -12.93
C ASN A 188 7.65 4.17 -13.57
N LEU A 189 8.65 3.57 -14.22
CA LEU A 189 9.87 4.24 -14.68
C LEU A 189 9.60 5.53 -15.45
N VAL A 190 8.71 5.47 -16.46
CA VAL A 190 8.41 6.64 -17.31
C VAL A 190 7.78 7.75 -16.47
N SER A 191 6.72 7.44 -15.72
CA SER A 191 6.01 8.40 -14.85
C SER A 191 6.94 9.04 -13.82
N LEU A 192 7.84 8.25 -13.23
CA LEU A 192 8.80 8.71 -12.23
C LEU A 192 9.90 9.62 -12.80
N HIS A 193 10.06 9.70 -14.12
CA HIS A 193 11.03 10.57 -14.77
C HIS A 193 10.41 11.63 -15.69
N SER A 194 9.09 11.63 -15.86
CA SER A 194 8.34 12.65 -16.61
C SER A 194 7.57 13.62 -15.71
N LEU A 195 7.18 13.21 -14.50
CA LEU A 195 6.44 14.03 -13.53
C LEU A 195 7.40 14.62 -12.50
N LYS A 196 7.52 15.96 -12.46
CA LYS A 196 8.29 16.69 -11.44
C LYS A 196 7.50 16.72 -10.12
N VAL A 197 7.87 15.89 -9.16
CA VAL A 197 7.35 15.98 -7.79
C VAL A 197 8.22 16.98 -7.02
N ASN A 198 7.77 18.24 -6.91
CA ASN A 198 8.48 19.23 -6.10
C ASN A 198 8.27 18.96 -4.60
N LEU A 199 9.24 18.28 -3.98
CA LEU A 199 9.40 18.27 -2.52
C LEU A 199 9.96 19.63 -2.10
N VAL A 200 9.15 20.45 -1.44
CA VAL A 200 9.64 21.68 -0.81
C VAL A 200 10.64 21.31 0.28
N GLU A 201 11.88 21.77 0.14
CA GLU A 201 12.86 21.86 1.23
C GLU A 201 12.34 22.87 2.26
N GLY A 202 11.73 22.38 3.33
CA GLY A 202 11.61 23.11 4.58
C GLY A 202 12.71 22.63 5.53
N LEU A 203 13.42 23.58 6.14
CA LEU A 203 14.49 23.45 7.14
C LEU A 203 15.91 23.30 6.55
N ASP A 204 16.51 24.42 6.15
CA ASP A 204 17.61 25.04 6.91
C ASP A 204 18.18 26.23 6.14
N SER A 205 18.12 27.43 6.72
CA SER A 205 19.07 28.55 6.57
C SER A 205 18.48 29.78 7.24
N GLY A 206 18.98 30.09 8.44
CA GLY A 206 18.78 31.39 9.05
C GLY A 206 19.39 32.49 8.16
N ASN A 207 18.59 33.50 7.85
CA ASN A 207 19.02 34.89 7.80
C ASN A 207 17.78 35.80 7.78
N ASP A 208 17.75 36.71 8.75
CA ASP A 208 16.83 37.83 8.84
C ASP A 208 16.74 38.59 7.51
N LEU A 209 15.53 38.72 6.96
CA LEU A 209 15.12 39.84 6.13
C LEU A 209 13.60 40.01 6.29
N GLN A 210 13.22 41.08 7.00
CA GLN A 210 11.84 41.57 7.08
C GLN A 210 11.35 41.94 5.68
N THR A 211 10.31 41.25 5.19
CA THR A 211 9.38 41.80 4.20
C THR A 211 7.98 41.25 4.44
N GLU A 212 7.03 42.17 4.35
CA GLU A 212 5.61 42.16 4.71
C GLU A 212 4.85 40.82 4.61
N VAL A 213 4.21 40.48 5.73
CA VAL A 213 3.25 39.38 5.87
C VAL A 213 1.91 39.82 5.29
N ASP A 214 1.56 39.29 4.13
CA ASP A 214 0.16 39.21 3.72
C ASP A 214 -0.56 38.23 4.66
N LYS A 215 -1.57 38.75 5.36
CA LYS A 215 -2.34 38.06 6.39
C LYS A 215 -3.10 36.87 5.80
N VAL A 216 -2.59 35.66 6.01
CA VAL A 216 -3.42 34.44 6.03
C VAL A 216 -4.27 34.50 7.31
N PRO A 217 -5.60 34.24 7.27
CA PRO A 217 -6.45 34.35 8.44
C PRO A 217 -6.01 33.39 9.53
N ASN A 218 -5.98 33.86 10.78
CA ASN A 218 -5.88 33.03 11.99
C ASN A 218 -6.88 31.87 11.91
N VAL A 219 -6.41 30.65 11.68
CA VAL A 219 -7.23 29.44 11.84
C VAL A 219 -7.15 29.01 13.29
N ARG A 220 -8.33 28.72 13.83
CA ARG A 220 -8.66 28.63 15.26
C ARG A 220 -8.33 27.25 15.82
N ASP A 221 -8.40 27.13 17.13
CA ASP A 221 -8.49 25.87 17.89
C ASP A 221 -9.56 24.94 17.28
N VAL A 222 -9.16 24.03 16.37
CA VAL A 222 -10.04 22.96 15.87
C VAL A 222 -9.99 21.81 16.89
N PRO A 223 -11.14 21.46 17.53
CA PRO A 223 -11.22 20.31 18.43
C PRO A 223 -10.72 19.03 17.73
N TYR A 224 -10.07 18.13 18.47
CA TYR A 224 -9.49 16.89 17.92
C TYR A 224 -10.51 16.05 17.11
N GLU A 225 -11.79 16.08 17.50
CA GLU A 225 -12.90 15.36 16.85
C GLU A 225 -13.32 15.95 15.49
N GLU A 226 -12.85 17.16 15.15
CA GLU A 226 -13.16 17.84 13.88
C GLU A 226 -11.96 17.86 12.91
N ARG A 227 -10.86 17.17 13.25
CA ARG A 227 -9.67 17.09 12.42
C ARG A 227 -9.76 15.96 11.40
N GLY A 228 -9.28 16.23 10.20
CA GLY A 228 -9.29 15.32 9.09
C GLY A 228 -8.42 14.09 9.35
N VAL A 229 -9.03 12.91 9.31
CA VAL A 229 -8.37 11.64 9.66
C VAL A 229 -8.30 10.68 8.48
N ASN A 230 -7.22 9.89 8.44
CA ASN A 230 -7.13 8.68 7.62
C ASN A 230 -7.28 7.47 8.56
N LYS A 231 -8.38 6.72 8.47
CA LYS A 231 -8.65 5.59 9.37
C LYS A 231 -9.01 4.31 8.62
N ILE A 232 -8.37 3.20 8.98
CA ILE A 232 -8.70 1.85 8.51
C ILE A 232 -9.39 1.09 9.64
N VAL A 233 -10.64 0.68 9.41
CA VAL A 233 -11.38 -0.23 10.28
C VAL A 233 -11.24 -1.65 9.77
N TYR A 234 -10.75 -2.55 10.61
CA TYR A 234 -10.48 -3.95 10.24
C TYR A 234 -11.00 -4.93 11.28
N GLY A 235 -11.11 -6.20 10.88
CA GLY A 235 -11.58 -7.29 11.72
C GLY A 235 -12.36 -8.33 10.92
N ALA A 236 -12.92 -9.31 11.63
CA ALA A 236 -13.62 -10.45 11.06
C ALA A 236 -14.78 -10.08 10.10
N PRO A 237 -15.16 -10.96 9.17
CA PRO A 237 -16.38 -10.79 8.37
C PRO A 237 -17.62 -10.74 9.27
N GLY A 238 -18.51 -9.78 9.03
CA GLY A 238 -19.77 -9.66 9.78
C GLY A 238 -19.68 -8.93 11.13
N VAL A 239 -18.59 -8.20 11.43
CA VAL A 239 -18.49 -7.35 12.66
C VAL A 239 -19.06 -5.93 12.48
N GLY A 240 -19.60 -5.61 11.30
CA GLY A 240 -20.25 -4.31 11.04
C GLY A 240 -19.31 -3.17 10.67
N LYS A 241 -18.12 -3.46 10.13
CA LYS A 241 -17.11 -2.45 9.73
C LYS A 241 -17.68 -1.32 8.86
N SER A 242 -18.41 -1.65 7.81
CA SER A 242 -18.98 -0.67 6.88
C SER A 242 -20.06 0.22 7.52
N TYR A 243 -20.72 -0.24 8.59
CA TYR A 243 -21.75 0.49 9.31
C TYR A 243 -21.15 1.48 10.32
N SER A 244 -19.99 1.16 10.92
CA SER A 244 -19.31 2.05 11.87
C SER A 244 -18.70 3.30 11.24
N LEU A 245 -18.66 3.41 9.90
CA LEU A 245 -18.04 4.53 9.19
C LEU A 245 -18.93 5.77 8.99
N GLY A 246 -20.17 5.77 9.49
CA GLY A 246 -21.06 6.94 9.48
C GLY A 246 -21.58 7.36 8.09
N THR A 247 -22.07 8.61 7.98
CA THR A 247 -22.56 9.20 6.72
C THR A 247 -21.40 9.64 5.84
N SER A 248 -21.23 8.98 4.69
CA SER A 248 -20.20 9.31 3.70
C SER A 248 -20.72 10.27 2.64
N HIS A 249 -19.87 11.21 2.20
CA HIS A 249 -20.15 12.04 1.04
C HIS A 249 -19.98 11.23 -0.25
N GLU A 250 -18.95 10.38 -0.30
CA GLU A 250 -18.71 9.41 -1.37
C GLU A 250 -18.29 8.08 -0.75
N ARG A 251 -18.82 6.97 -1.27
CA ARG A 251 -18.42 5.61 -0.87
C ARG A 251 -18.05 4.81 -2.11
N ILE A 252 -16.84 4.28 -2.11
CA ILE A 252 -16.29 3.45 -3.19
C ILE A 252 -15.83 2.10 -2.66
N THR A 253 -15.57 1.16 -3.55
CA THR A 253 -15.04 -0.16 -3.21
C THR A 253 -13.87 -0.46 -4.11
N PHE A 254 -12.73 -0.80 -3.51
CA PHE A 254 -11.55 -1.21 -4.24
C PHE A 254 -11.72 -2.66 -4.73
N HIS A 255 -11.27 -2.89 -5.95
CA HIS A 255 -11.23 -4.20 -6.60
C HIS A 255 -9.88 -4.37 -7.32
N PRO A 256 -9.48 -5.58 -7.71
CA PRO A 256 -8.13 -5.83 -8.25
C PRO A 256 -7.73 -4.93 -9.42
N GLU A 257 -8.67 -4.62 -10.31
CA GLU A 257 -8.47 -3.75 -11.47
C GLU A 257 -8.70 -2.25 -11.19
N PHE A 258 -8.88 -1.84 -9.93
CA PHE A 258 -9.14 -0.44 -9.58
C PHE A 258 -7.83 0.34 -9.69
N THR A 259 -7.80 1.41 -10.48
CA THR A 259 -6.55 2.12 -10.82
C THR A 259 -6.52 3.56 -10.31
N TYR A 260 -5.34 4.19 -10.42
CA TYR A 260 -5.18 5.63 -10.20
C TYR A 260 -6.17 6.47 -11.03
N PHE A 261 -6.46 6.07 -12.28
CA PHE A 261 -7.39 6.78 -13.16
C PHE A 261 -8.85 6.65 -12.74
N ASP A 262 -9.18 5.64 -11.94
CA ASP A 262 -10.52 5.45 -11.38
C ASP A 262 -10.65 6.19 -10.05
N PHE A 263 -9.56 6.33 -9.29
CA PHE A 263 -9.56 6.95 -7.97
C PHE A 263 -9.34 8.47 -8.00
N ILE A 264 -8.28 8.90 -8.68
CA ILE A 264 -7.88 10.30 -8.77
C ILE A 264 -8.47 10.92 -10.03
N GLY A 265 -8.33 10.23 -11.16
CA GLY A 265 -8.81 10.69 -12.45
C GLY A 265 -7.72 10.69 -13.51
N GLY A 266 -8.11 10.99 -14.74
CA GLY A 266 -7.18 11.09 -15.84
C GLY A 266 -7.85 11.43 -17.16
N ILE A 267 -7.01 11.62 -18.18
CA ILE A 267 -7.45 11.95 -19.53
C ILE A 267 -8.12 10.72 -20.14
N LYS A 268 -9.42 10.85 -20.46
CA LYS A 268 -10.21 9.81 -21.11
C LYS A 268 -10.69 10.31 -22.48
N PRO A 269 -10.74 9.44 -23.50
CA PRO A 269 -11.30 9.80 -24.79
C PRO A 269 -12.82 10.01 -24.66
N GLY A 270 -13.28 11.16 -25.13
CA GLY A 270 -14.69 11.55 -25.24
C GLY A 270 -15.08 11.78 -26.69
N LYS A 271 -16.38 12.06 -26.91
CA LYS A 271 -16.87 12.54 -28.20
C LYS A 271 -17.69 13.80 -27.99
N VAL A 272 -17.28 14.89 -28.62
CA VAL A 272 -18.07 16.12 -28.71
C VAL A 272 -18.41 16.33 -30.17
N ASN A 273 -19.71 16.41 -30.51
CA ASN A 273 -20.20 16.54 -31.89
C ASN A 273 -19.70 15.45 -32.86
N GLY A 274 -19.35 14.26 -32.35
CA GLY A 274 -18.85 13.15 -33.15
C GLY A 274 -17.33 13.11 -33.36
N GLU A 275 -16.61 14.17 -32.96
CA GLU A 275 -15.15 14.23 -32.98
C GLU A 275 -14.55 13.68 -31.68
N LEU A 276 -13.43 12.97 -31.79
CA LEU A 276 -12.69 12.43 -30.65
C LEU A 276 -12.04 13.59 -29.89
N THR A 277 -12.43 13.76 -28.63
CA THR A 277 -11.81 14.72 -27.71
C THR A 277 -11.11 13.98 -26.58
N TYR A 278 -10.14 14.63 -25.95
CA TYR A 278 -9.46 14.11 -24.76
C TYR A 278 -9.77 15.07 -23.61
N GLU A 279 -10.51 14.58 -22.62
CA GLU A 279 -10.90 15.38 -21.46
C GLU A 279 -10.45 14.70 -20.17
N PHE A 280 -9.94 15.49 -19.23
CA PHE A 280 -9.65 15.00 -17.89
C PHE A 280 -10.96 14.67 -17.18
N LYS A 281 -11.15 13.41 -16.81
CA LYS A 281 -12.26 12.96 -16.00
C LYS A 281 -11.79 12.70 -14.59
N GLU A 282 -12.34 13.43 -13.64
CA GLU A 282 -12.02 13.33 -12.23
C GLU A 282 -12.54 12.02 -11.61
N GLY A 283 -11.78 11.51 -10.65
CA GLY A 283 -12.16 10.41 -9.79
C GLY A 283 -12.82 10.89 -8.48
N PRO A 284 -13.38 9.96 -7.69
CA PRO A 284 -14.07 10.23 -6.43
C PRO A 284 -13.21 11.01 -5.43
N PHE A 285 -11.89 10.74 -5.37
CA PHE A 285 -11.00 11.47 -4.47
C PHE A 285 -10.93 12.96 -4.82
N LEU A 286 -10.72 13.29 -6.10
CA LEU A 286 -10.62 14.69 -6.53
C LEU A 286 -11.92 15.46 -6.40
N LYS A 287 -13.07 14.82 -6.62
CA LYS A 287 -14.39 15.44 -6.42
C LYS A 287 -14.53 15.93 -4.98
N ILE A 288 -14.29 15.03 -4.03
CA ILE A 288 -14.40 15.35 -2.61
C ILE A 288 -13.32 16.32 -2.17
N LEU A 289 -12.11 16.20 -2.71
CA LEU A 289 -11.03 17.15 -2.44
C LEU A 289 -11.42 18.58 -2.87
N LYS A 290 -12.01 18.72 -4.06
CA LYS A 290 -12.48 20.02 -4.59
C LYS A 290 -13.56 20.60 -3.69
N ASP A 291 -14.54 19.79 -3.29
CA ASP A 291 -15.59 20.24 -2.37
C ASP A 291 -15.03 20.66 -1.00
N ALA A 292 -14.05 19.90 -0.48
CA ALA A 292 -13.39 20.22 0.78
C ALA A 292 -12.65 21.56 0.74
N TYR A 293 -12.03 21.90 -0.40
CA TYR A 293 -11.43 23.22 -0.62
C TYR A 293 -12.47 24.35 -0.72
N LEU A 294 -13.62 24.09 -1.35
CA LEU A 294 -14.66 25.10 -1.58
C LEU A 294 -15.51 25.38 -0.34
N PHE A 295 -15.62 24.41 0.57
CA PHE A 295 -16.49 24.47 1.75
C PHE A 295 -15.71 24.11 3.02
N ASP A 296 -14.74 24.93 3.40
CA ASP A 296 -13.87 24.77 4.58
C ASP A 296 -14.63 24.64 5.92
N TYR A 297 -15.87 25.13 5.99
CA TYR A 297 -16.76 25.04 7.14
C TYR A 297 -17.54 23.71 7.24
N LYS A 298 -17.36 22.77 6.30
CA LYS A 298 -18.02 21.46 6.29
C LYS A 298 -17.00 20.33 6.29
N GLN A 299 -17.32 19.25 7.00
CA GLN A 299 -16.56 18.02 6.96
C GLN A 299 -16.94 17.18 5.74
N PHE A 300 -15.95 16.65 5.05
CA PHE A 300 -16.08 15.77 3.92
C PHE A 300 -15.50 14.41 4.24
N THR A 301 -16.20 13.36 3.81
CA THR A 301 -15.82 11.99 4.14
C THR A 301 -15.89 11.12 2.91
N LEU A 302 -14.74 10.57 2.53
CA LEU A 302 -14.61 9.50 1.54
C LEU A 302 -14.50 8.16 2.27
N VAL A 303 -15.34 7.21 1.91
CA VAL A 303 -15.26 5.83 2.39
C VAL A 303 -14.72 4.91 1.29
N ILE A 304 -13.66 4.16 1.60
CA ILE A 304 -13.04 3.17 0.73
C ILE A 304 -13.28 1.77 1.32
N GLU A 305 -14.24 1.04 0.77
CA GLU A 305 -14.44 -0.36 1.14
C GLU A 305 -13.35 -1.24 0.55
N GLU A 306 -12.92 -2.24 1.32
CA GLU A 306 -11.98 -3.27 0.88
C GLU A 306 -10.65 -2.71 0.37
N ILE A 307 -10.05 -1.77 1.10
CA ILE A 307 -8.86 -1.01 0.65
C ILE A 307 -7.69 -1.91 0.23
N ASN A 308 -7.57 -3.09 0.84
CA ASN A 308 -6.53 -4.07 0.52
C ASN A 308 -6.85 -4.96 -0.70
N ARG A 309 -7.96 -4.76 -1.42
CA ARG A 309 -8.28 -5.51 -2.66
C ARG A 309 -7.72 -4.89 -3.94
N ALA A 310 -7.08 -3.72 -3.83
CA ALA A 310 -6.32 -3.11 -4.91
C ALA A 310 -4.89 -2.84 -4.44
N ASN A 311 -3.97 -2.63 -5.40
CA ASN A 311 -2.62 -2.16 -5.09
C ASN A 311 -2.68 -0.70 -4.62
N THR A 312 -2.77 -0.49 -3.31
CA THR A 312 -3.01 0.84 -2.72
C THR A 312 -1.93 1.85 -3.10
N ALA A 313 -0.64 1.45 -3.14
CA ALA A 313 0.44 2.33 -3.57
C ALA A 313 0.25 2.80 -5.02
N ALA A 314 -0.15 1.91 -5.93
CA ALA A 314 -0.42 2.25 -7.33
C ALA A 314 -1.69 3.10 -7.50
N VAL A 315 -2.74 2.81 -6.73
CA VAL A 315 -4.01 3.56 -6.78
C VAL A 315 -3.86 4.99 -6.27
N PHE A 316 -3.12 5.18 -5.18
CA PHE A 316 -2.87 6.52 -4.62
C PHE A 316 -1.76 7.27 -5.37
N GLY A 317 -0.83 6.59 -6.05
CA GLY A 317 0.16 7.23 -6.92
C GLY A 317 0.92 8.37 -6.24
N ASP A 318 0.87 9.56 -6.83
CA ASP A 318 1.54 10.77 -6.33
C ASP A 318 0.86 11.42 -5.11
N ILE A 319 -0.45 11.24 -4.94
CA ILE A 319 -1.18 11.72 -3.75
C ILE A 319 -0.86 10.91 -2.49
N PHE A 320 -0.17 9.78 -2.64
CA PHE A 320 0.25 8.93 -1.53
C PHE A 320 0.96 9.71 -0.41
N GLN A 321 1.77 10.71 -0.77
CA GLN A 321 2.48 11.56 0.19
C GLN A 321 1.56 12.53 0.94
N LEU A 322 0.37 12.85 0.40
CA LEU A 322 -0.60 13.71 1.04
C LEU A 322 -1.31 13.02 2.21
N LEU A 323 -1.23 11.70 2.30
CA LEU A 323 -1.82 10.94 3.40
C LEU A 323 -1.08 11.14 4.73
N ASP A 324 0.13 11.69 4.70
CA ASP A 324 0.82 12.07 5.93
C ASP A 324 0.13 13.30 6.55
N ARG A 325 -0.56 13.12 7.68
CA ARG A 325 -1.35 14.17 8.35
C ARG A 325 -0.55 14.81 9.48
N ASN A 326 -0.57 16.14 9.54
CA ASN A 326 -0.02 16.91 10.65
C ASN A 326 -0.97 16.89 11.86
N GLU A 327 -0.57 17.54 12.95
CA GLU A 327 -1.37 17.60 14.19
C GLU A 327 -2.74 18.26 14.01
N TYR A 328 -2.93 19.11 12.99
CA TYR A 328 -4.20 19.78 12.67
C TYR A 328 -5.09 18.96 11.72
N GLY A 329 -4.61 17.78 11.32
CA GLY A 329 -5.31 16.93 10.36
C GLY A 329 -5.19 17.42 8.93
N GLU A 330 -4.21 18.24 8.54
CA GLU A 330 -3.93 18.57 7.13
C GLU A 330 -2.77 17.74 6.59
N SER A 331 -2.61 17.65 5.27
CA SER A 331 -1.39 17.06 4.71
C SER A 331 -0.13 17.81 5.16
N THR A 332 0.81 17.09 5.74
CA THR A 332 2.16 17.59 6.08
C THR A 332 2.84 18.11 4.82
N TYR A 333 2.88 17.26 3.79
CA TYR A 333 3.49 17.56 2.50
C TYR A 333 2.46 18.06 1.48
N SER A 334 2.94 18.69 0.43
CA SER A 334 2.14 19.10 -0.73
C SER A 334 2.73 18.53 -2.00
N ILE A 335 1.91 18.41 -3.04
CA ILE A 335 2.35 18.02 -4.39
C ILE A 335 2.06 19.11 -5.41
N GLU A 336 2.80 19.06 -6.52
CA GLU A 336 2.53 19.86 -7.71
C GLU A 336 2.16 18.89 -8.84
N ASN A 337 0.86 18.73 -9.09
CA ASN A 337 0.34 17.94 -10.21
C ASN A 337 -0.55 18.86 -11.05
N GLU A 338 -0.11 19.14 -12.29
CA GLU A 338 -0.75 20.11 -13.18
C GLU A 338 -2.20 19.72 -13.51
N ASP A 339 -2.48 18.45 -13.80
CA ASP A 339 -3.84 17.98 -14.11
C ASP A 339 -4.79 18.16 -12.92
N ILE A 340 -4.31 17.81 -11.71
CA ILE A 340 -5.09 17.99 -10.48
C ILE A 340 -5.30 19.48 -10.21
N LEU A 341 -4.25 20.30 -10.29
CA LEU A 341 -4.34 21.74 -10.05
C LEU A 341 -5.26 22.42 -11.06
N ASN A 342 -5.17 22.06 -12.34
CA ASN A 342 -6.06 22.54 -13.39
C ASN A 342 -7.51 22.19 -13.06
N TYR A 343 -7.79 20.94 -12.66
CA TYR A 343 -9.13 20.52 -12.26
C TYR A 343 -9.67 21.28 -11.03
N LEU A 344 -8.85 21.42 -9.97
CA LEU A 344 -9.23 22.11 -8.73
C LEU A 344 -9.48 23.60 -8.97
N ASN A 345 -8.64 24.25 -9.78
CA ASN A 345 -8.76 25.67 -10.11
C ASN A 345 -9.83 25.97 -11.16
N LYS A 346 -10.13 25.01 -12.04
CA LYS A 346 -11.13 25.19 -13.10
C LYS A 346 -12.49 25.56 -12.49
N ASP A 347 -13.02 26.69 -12.95
CA ASP A 347 -14.29 27.27 -12.51
C ASP A 347 -14.35 27.59 -11.00
N THR A 348 -13.21 27.80 -10.35
CA THR A 348 -13.13 28.18 -8.92
C THR A 348 -12.29 29.44 -8.70
N LYS A 349 -12.30 29.94 -7.45
CA LYS A 349 -11.45 31.05 -6.99
C LYS A 349 -10.26 30.57 -6.15
N LEU A 350 -9.97 29.27 -6.17
CA LEU A 350 -8.98 28.67 -5.26
C LEU A 350 -7.54 29.11 -5.59
N ASN A 351 -7.21 29.28 -6.89
CA ASN A 351 -5.88 29.69 -7.37
C ASN A 351 -4.72 28.92 -6.72
N LEU A 352 -4.89 27.61 -6.55
CA LEU A 352 -3.91 26.72 -5.94
C LEU A 352 -2.70 26.56 -6.86
N ASN A 353 -1.50 26.62 -6.28
CA ASN A 353 -0.25 26.23 -6.94
C ASN A 353 0.27 24.87 -6.45
N LYS A 354 -0.31 24.34 -5.37
CA LYS A 354 0.05 23.11 -4.69
C LYS A 354 -1.20 22.42 -4.18
N VAL A 355 -1.15 21.09 -4.14
CA VAL A 355 -2.24 20.25 -3.64
C VAL A 355 -1.87 19.70 -2.27
N LYS A 356 -2.78 19.87 -1.32
CA LYS A 356 -2.82 19.22 -0.01
C LYS A 356 -4.19 18.60 0.23
N ILE A 357 -4.32 17.71 1.21
CA ILE A 357 -5.62 17.34 1.76
C ILE A 357 -5.91 18.29 2.93
N PRO A 358 -7.00 19.06 2.90
CA PRO A 358 -7.33 20.01 3.96
C PRO A 358 -7.85 19.31 5.23
N ALA A 359 -7.86 20.05 6.35
CA ALA A 359 -8.23 19.56 7.68
C ALA A 359 -9.68 19.05 7.76
N ASN A 360 -10.54 19.44 6.84
CA ASN A 360 -11.94 19.05 6.81
C ASN A 360 -12.22 17.84 5.89
N PHE A 361 -11.19 17.14 5.40
CA PHE A 361 -11.35 15.96 4.54
C PHE A 361 -10.85 14.68 5.23
N ASN A 362 -11.80 13.82 5.59
CA ASN A 362 -11.61 12.49 6.16
C ASN A 362 -11.59 11.38 5.09
N ILE A 363 -10.72 10.41 5.29
CA ILE A 363 -10.67 9.17 4.52
C ILE A 363 -10.83 8.00 5.48
N TYR A 364 -11.96 7.32 5.37
CA TYR A 364 -12.21 6.09 6.09
C TYR A 364 -12.11 4.91 5.15
N ALA A 365 -11.63 3.78 5.65
CA ALA A 365 -11.51 2.58 4.87
C ALA A 365 -11.89 1.33 5.68
N THR A 366 -12.40 0.31 5.00
CA THR A 366 -12.56 -1.03 5.56
C THR A 366 -11.50 -1.97 5.01
N MET A 367 -11.08 -2.92 5.82
CA MET A 367 -10.08 -3.92 5.42
C MET A 367 -10.49 -5.31 5.91
N ASN A 368 -10.45 -6.30 5.00
CA ASN A 368 -10.60 -7.72 5.30
C ASN A 368 -9.26 -8.42 5.09
N ASN A 369 -8.49 -8.66 6.14
CA ASN A 369 -7.19 -9.34 6.02
C ASN A 369 -7.31 -10.84 5.69
N ALA A 370 -8.45 -11.44 6.03
CA ALA A 370 -8.70 -12.87 5.90
C ALA A 370 -9.02 -13.32 4.48
N ASP A 371 -9.41 -12.39 3.60
CA ASP A 371 -9.87 -12.69 2.26
C ASP A 371 -8.71 -13.12 1.35
N GLN A 372 -8.97 -14.06 0.46
CA GLN A 372 -7.98 -14.45 -0.55
C GLN A 372 -7.85 -13.37 -1.64
N GLY A 373 -6.64 -13.20 -2.16
CA GLY A 373 -6.38 -12.27 -3.26
C GLY A 373 -6.30 -10.80 -2.84
N VAL A 374 -6.08 -10.52 -1.56
CA VAL A 374 -5.77 -9.17 -1.07
C VAL A 374 -4.29 -8.84 -1.30
N PHE A 375 -4.03 -7.58 -1.62
CA PHE A 375 -2.68 -7.03 -1.72
C PHE A 375 -2.11 -6.75 -0.33
N VAL A 376 -0.83 -7.06 -0.15
CA VAL A 376 -0.10 -6.71 1.08
C VAL A 376 0.12 -5.20 1.09
N MET A 377 -0.34 -4.54 2.16
CA MET A 377 -0.04 -3.12 2.38
C MET A 377 1.33 -2.96 3.02
N ASP A 378 2.17 -2.15 2.40
CA ASP A 378 3.51 -1.85 2.90
C ASP A 378 3.47 -0.99 4.18
N SER A 379 4.57 -1.00 4.94
CA SER A 379 4.67 -0.27 6.21
C SER A 379 4.59 1.25 6.05
N ALA A 380 5.08 1.80 4.93
CA ALA A 380 4.99 3.22 4.67
C ALA A 380 3.53 3.63 4.42
N PHE A 381 2.74 2.82 3.71
CA PHE A 381 1.31 3.04 3.57
C PHE A 381 0.64 2.98 4.94
N LYS A 382 0.83 1.89 5.69
CA LYS A 382 0.18 1.68 6.99
C LYS A 382 0.42 2.82 7.97
N ARG A 383 1.64 3.35 8.12
CA ARG A 383 1.90 4.42 9.12
C ARG A 383 1.15 5.74 8.89
N ARG A 384 0.51 5.92 7.73
CA ARG A 384 -0.31 7.10 7.37
C ARG A 384 -1.78 6.95 7.70
N TRP A 385 -2.14 5.84 8.35
CA TRP A 385 -3.50 5.51 8.76
C TRP A 385 -3.54 5.17 10.24
N GLU A 386 -4.61 5.60 10.89
CA GLU A 386 -5.03 5.06 12.18
C GLU A 386 -5.72 3.72 11.97
N PHE A 387 -5.28 2.69 12.67
CA PHE A 387 -5.90 1.37 12.62
C PHE A 387 -6.87 1.20 13.78
N GLU A 388 -8.12 0.89 13.47
CA GLU A 388 -9.16 0.59 14.44
C GLU A 388 -9.62 -0.85 14.26
N TYR A 389 -9.32 -1.69 15.25
CA TYR A 389 -9.79 -3.06 15.28
C TYR A 389 -11.25 -3.10 15.76
N LYS A 390 -12.11 -3.77 14.99
CA LYS A 390 -13.50 -4.03 15.37
C LYS A 390 -13.65 -5.46 15.90
N PRO A 391 -13.75 -5.65 17.24
CA PRO A 391 -13.86 -6.97 17.83
C PRO A 391 -15.18 -7.65 17.49
N ILE A 392 -15.20 -8.97 17.56
CA ILE A 392 -16.42 -9.76 17.49
C ILE A 392 -17.19 -9.57 18.80
N SER A 393 -18.38 -8.98 18.72
CA SER A 393 -19.29 -8.85 19.86
C SER A 393 -20.73 -9.07 19.43
N PHE A 394 -21.44 -9.94 20.15
CA PHE A 394 -22.88 -10.17 19.98
C PHE A 394 -23.74 -9.23 20.84
N GLU A 395 -23.12 -8.39 21.67
CA GLU A 395 -23.82 -7.45 22.53
C GLU A 395 -24.63 -6.44 21.70
N GLY A 396 -25.91 -6.27 22.06
CA GLY A 396 -26.83 -5.35 21.36
C GLY A 396 -27.27 -5.81 19.96
N VAL A 397 -26.91 -7.03 19.53
CA VAL A 397 -27.30 -7.55 18.22
C VAL A 397 -28.71 -8.17 18.29
N SER A 398 -29.67 -7.54 17.61
CA SER A 398 -31.10 -7.90 17.66
C SER A 398 -31.46 -9.35 17.27
N HIS A 399 -30.55 -10.05 16.59
CA HIS A 399 -30.75 -11.43 16.12
C HIS A 399 -29.73 -12.42 16.70
N ALA A 400 -28.98 -12.01 17.73
CA ALA A 400 -28.07 -12.90 18.47
C ALA A 400 -28.80 -14.11 19.07
N ASP A 401 -29.99 -13.87 19.63
CA ASP A 401 -30.82 -14.90 20.26
C ASP A 401 -31.73 -15.66 19.28
N GLU A 402 -31.68 -15.35 17.97
CA GLU A 402 -32.45 -16.10 16.99
C GLU A 402 -31.98 -17.55 16.95
N VAL A 403 -32.95 -18.46 16.94
CA VAL A 403 -32.72 -19.89 17.04
C VAL A 403 -32.53 -20.52 15.66
N LEU A 404 -31.55 -21.41 15.55
CA LEU A 404 -31.35 -22.28 14.40
C LEU A 404 -31.46 -23.76 14.81
N ASN A 405 -31.88 -24.60 13.87
CA ASN A 405 -31.99 -26.05 14.08
C ASN A 405 -30.71 -26.74 13.63
N TYR A 406 -30.11 -27.53 14.49
CA TYR A 406 -28.88 -28.28 14.22
C TYR A 406 -28.92 -29.65 14.89
N ALA A 407 -28.57 -30.70 14.15
CA ALA A 407 -28.44 -32.08 14.66
C ALA A 407 -29.59 -32.58 15.56
N GLY A 408 -30.84 -32.18 15.26
CA GLY A 408 -32.04 -32.57 16.01
C GLY A 408 -32.34 -31.73 17.25
N TYR A 409 -31.53 -30.71 17.54
CA TYR A 409 -31.74 -29.75 18.62
C TYR A 409 -31.72 -28.30 18.12
N GLN A 410 -31.96 -27.37 19.05
CA GLN A 410 -31.97 -25.95 18.80
C GLN A 410 -30.84 -25.26 19.55
N VAL A 411 -30.29 -24.21 18.96
CA VAL A 411 -29.21 -23.42 19.53
C VAL A 411 -29.35 -21.98 19.05
N THR A 412 -29.00 -21.00 19.89
CA THR A 412 -29.03 -19.59 19.48
C THR A 412 -27.88 -19.31 18.51
N TRP A 413 -28.06 -18.31 17.65
CA TRP A 413 -27.01 -17.88 16.73
C TRP A 413 -25.73 -17.48 17.45
N GLN A 414 -25.84 -16.73 18.55
CA GLN A 414 -24.70 -16.35 19.38
C GLN A 414 -23.94 -17.56 19.88
N ASN A 415 -24.62 -18.54 20.48
CA ASN A 415 -23.94 -19.73 21.01
C ASN A 415 -23.29 -20.55 19.88
N PHE A 416 -24.00 -20.74 18.77
CA PHE A 416 -23.49 -21.50 17.63
C PHE A 416 -22.21 -20.88 17.05
N ALA A 417 -22.22 -19.57 16.79
CA ALA A 417 -21.07 -18.86 16.26
C ALA A 417 -19.91 -18.77 17.26
N THR A 418 -20.21 -18.52 18.54
CA THR A 418 -19.19 -18.42 19.60
C THR A 418 -18.48 -19.75 19.81
N CYS A 419 -19.22 -20.87 19.90
CA CYS A 419 -18.63 -22.20 20.02
C CYS A 419 -17.68 -22.51 18.85
N ILE A 420 -18.08 -22.16 17.62
CA ILE A 420 -17.24 -22.34 16.43
C ILE A 420 -16.00 -21.44 16.50
N ASN A 421 -16.15 -20.16 16.85
CA ASN A 421 -15.04 -19.21 16.95
C ASN A 421 -14.02 -19.61 18.02
N ASP A 422 -14.48 -20.02 19.20
CA ASP A 422 -13.62 -20.46 20.30
C ASP A 422 -12.86 -21.72 19.92
N PHE A 423 -13.52 -22.66 19.23
CA PHE A 423 -12.88 -23.86 18.71
C PHE A 423 -11.83 -23.54 17.65
N LEU A 424 -12.16 -22.68 16.68
CA LEU A 424 -11.25 -22.26 15.62
C LEU A 424 -10.01 -21.55 16.18
N SER A 425 -10.18 -20.60 17.09
CA SER A 425 -9.09 -19.83 17.68
C SER A 425 -8.24 -20.67 18.65
N SER A 426 -8.86 -21.39 19.58
CA SER A 426 -8.16 -22.03 20.70
C SER A 426 -7.66 -23.43 20.39
N LYS A 427 -8.32 -24.18 19.50
CA LYS A 427 -7.93 -25.57 19.17
C LYS A 427 -7.23 -25.69 17.84
N ILE A 428 -7.67 -24.93 16.83
CA ILE A 428 -7.10 -24.99 15.47
C ILE A 428 -6.02 -23.90 15.28
N GLY A 429 -6.07 -22.81 16.02
CA GLY A 429 -5.11 -21.70 15.88
C GLY A 429 -5.42 -20.78 14.69
N ILE A 430 -6.69 -20.70 14.29
CA ILE A 430 -7.15 -19.79 13.23
C ILE A 430 -7.10 -18.35 13.73
N ASN A 431 -6.57 -17.46 12.91
CA ASN A 431 -6.50 -16.03 13.20
C ASN A 431 -7.91 -15.41 13.34
N GLU A 432 -8.05 -14.49 14.29
CA GLU A 432 -9.30 -13.78 14.60
C GLU A 432 -9.96 -13.12 13.38
N ASP A 433 -9.17 -12.63 12.41
CA ASP A 433 -9.69 -12.02 11.16
C ASP A 433 -10.53 -13.01 10.30
N LYS A 434 -10.38 -14.33 10.50
CA LYS A 434 -11.13 -15.39 9.82
C LYS A 434 -12.33 -15.93 10.62
N LEU A 435 -12.57 -15.39 11.80
CA LEU A 435 -13.68 -15.83 12.65
C LEU A 435 -15.01 -15.21 12.18
N ILE A 436 -16.10 -15.63 12.81
CA ILE A 436 -17.45 -15.30 12.37
C ILE A 436 -18.00 -14.14 13.22
N GLY A 437 -18.31 -13.02 12.58
CA GLY A 437 -19.00 -11.91 13.22
C GLY A 437 -20.53 -12.10 13.32
N PRO A 438 -21.21 -11.36 14.22
CA PRO A 438 -22.65 -11.49 14.47
C PRO A 438 -23.54 -11.20 13.24
N TYR A 439 -23.10 -10.33 12.33
CA TYR A 439 -23.84 -9.96 11.12
C TYR A 439 -23.44 -10.80 9.89
N PHE A 440 -22.65 -11.86 10.08
CA PHE A 440 -22.31 -12.80 8.99
C PHE A 440 -23.58 -13.42 8.38
N LEU A 441 -24.57 -13.72 9.23
CA LEU A 441 -25.90 -14.17 8.83
C LEU A 441 -26.94 -13.12 9.21
N LYS A 442 -27.93 -12.92 8.33
CA LYS A 442 -29.11 -12.09 8.63
C LYS A 442 -30.11 -12.91 9.46
N LYS A 443 -30.96 -12.24 10.23
CA LYS A 443 -32.11 -12.85 10.94
C LYS A 443 -32.94 -13.81 10.06
N THR A 444 -33.17 -13.46 8.80
CA THR A 444 -33.93 -14.31 7.85
C THR A 444 -33.16 -15.53 7.35
N ASP A 445 -31.84 -15.53 7.46
CA ASP A 445 -30.99 -16.66 7.05
C ASP A 445 -31.00 -17.76 8.11
N LEU A 446 -31.03 -17.38 9.39
CA LEU A 446 -31.00 -18.29 10.54
C LEU A 446 -32.19 -19.26 10.60
N LYS A 447 -33.33 -18.88 9.99
CA LYS A 447 -34.52 -19.73 9.88
C LYS A 447 -34.44 -20.76 8.75
N ASN A 448 -33.35 -20.79 7.99
CA ASN A 448 -33.21 -21.62 6.80
C ASN A 448 -31.83 -22.28 6.72
N ASN A 449 -31.75 -23.56 7.11
CA ASN A 449 -30.49 -24.32 7.10
C ASN A 449 -29.79 -24.35 5.74
N ARG A 450 -30.53 -24.25 4.62
CA ARG A 450 -29.92 -24.15 3.28
C ARG A 450 -29.16 -22.84 3.10
N LYS A 451 -29.69 -21.73 3.60
CA LYS A 451 -28.99 -20.44 3.57
C LYS A 451 -27.77 -20.43 4.50
N ILE A 452 -27.89 -21.02 5.68
CA ILE A 452 -26.76 -21.17 6.61
C ILE A 452 -25.65 -22.01 5.95
N ALA A 453 -25.99 -23.18 5.38
CA ALA A 453 -25.03 -24.05 4.74
C ALA A 453 -24.26 -23.35 3.61
N PHE A 454 -24.97 -22.68 2.69
CA PHE A 454 -24.36 -22.04 1.52
C PHE A 454 -23.81 -20.63 1.78
N LYS A 455 -23.81 -20.16 3.03
CA LYS A 455 -23.11 -18.92 3.42
C LYS A 455 -22.02 -19.21 4.42
N LEU A 456 -22.39 -19.79 5.56
CA LEU A 456 -21.48 -20.03 6.68
C LEU A 456 -20.63 -21.27 6.46
N LEU A 457 -21.25 -22.42 6.14
CA LEU A 457 -20.47 -23.66 6.04
C LEU A 457 -19.55 -23.66 4.83
N ILE A 458 -19.96 -23.04 3.71
CA ILE A 458 -19.07 -22.89 2.55
C ILE A 458 -17.86 -22.02 2.87
N TYR A 459 -18.04 -20.95 3.65
CA TYR A 459 -16.94 -20.09 4.10
C TYR A 459 -15.99 -20.85 5.04
N LEU A 460 -16.53 -21.52 6.06
CA LEU A 460 -15.76 -22.35 6.97
C LEU A 460 -14.98 -23.43 6.21
N TRP A 461 -15.62 -24.02 5.20
CA TRP A 461 -14.98 -24.92 4.27
C TRP A 461 -13.95 -24.14 3.43
N ASP A 462 -14.28 -23.46 2.35
CA ASP A 462 -13.31 -22.98 1.36
C ASP A 462 -12.28 -21.94 1.84
N ASP A 463 -12.58 -21.15 2.86
CA ASP A 463 -11.74 -20.01 3.27
C ASP A 463 -11.02 -20.21 4.61
N VAL A 464 -11.69 -20.88 5.58
CA VAL A 464 -11.17 -21.02 6.94
C VAL A 464 -10.32 -22.28 7.09
N VAL A 465 -10.91 -23.48 6.95
CA VAL A 465 -10.19 -24.75 7.12
C VAL A 465 -9.86 -25.44 5.80
N ARG A 466 -9.49 -24.67 4.78
CA ARG A 466 -9.28 -25.13 3.38
C ARG A 466 -8.45 -26.41 3.28
N HIS A 467 -7.33 -26.43 3.98
CA HIS A 467 -6.33 -27.50 3.91
C HIS A 467 -6.48 -28.54 5.02
N GLU A 468 -7.33 -28.29 6.01
CA GLU A 468 -7.49 -29.11 7.22
C GLU A 468 -8.97 -29.34 7.54
N ARG A 469 -9.71 -29.85 6.55
CA ARG A 469 -11.16 -30.08 6.61
C ARG A 469 -11.60 -30.80 7.88
N TYR A 470 -10.87 -31.85 8.23
CA TYR A 470 -11.14 -32.71 9.39
C TYR A 470 -10.80 -32.07 10.74
N ALA A 471 -10.09 -30.93 10.74
CA ALA A 471 -9.86 -30.18 11.96
C ALA A 471 -11.17 -29.59 12.50
N LEU A 472 -12.17 -29.33 11.64
CA LEU A 472 -13.47 -28.77 12.06
C LEU A 472 -14.63 -29.73 11.77
N PHE A 473 -14.67 -30.34 10.58
CA PHE A 473 -15.77 -31.19 10.13
C PHE A 473 -15.51 -32.67 10.47
N ALA A 474 -16.58 -33.44 10.64
CA ALA A 474 -16.48 -34.86 10.97
C ALA A 474 -15.83 -35.68 9.84
N ASN A 475 -15.01 -36.66 10.20
CA ASN A 475 -14.22 -37.46 9.26
C ASN A 475 -15.05 -38.26 8.24
N GLN A 476 -16.35 -38.49 8.49
CA GLN A 476 -17.22 -39.17 7.53
C GLN A 476 -17.58 -38.33 6.30
N PHE A 477 -17.33 -37.02 6.31
CA PHE A 477 -17.66 -36.13 5.21
C PHE A 477 -16.40 -35.78 4.39
N ASN A 478 -16.38 -36.21 3.13
CA ASN A 478 -15.28 -35.98 2.20
C ASN A 478 -15.52 -34.77 1.29
N THR A 479 -16.79 -34.38 1.10
CA THR A 479 -17.16 -33.26 0.22
C THR A 479 -18.05 -32.25 0.93
N PHE A 480 -17.99 -30.99 0.47
CA PHE A 480 -18.90 -29.96 0.93
C PHE A 480 -20.38 -30.32 0.64
N GLY A 481 -20.64 -31.07 -0.44
CA GLY A 481 -21.97 -31.55 -0.77
C GLY A 481 -22.54 -32.46 0.32
N GLU A 482 -21.74 -33.34 0.91
CA GLU A 482 -22.18 -34.22 2.00
C GLU A 482 -22.42 -33.42 3.28
N VAL A 483 -21.50 -32.52 3.65
CA VAL A 483 -21.66 -31.64 4.83
C VAL A 483 -22.92 -30.78 4.73
N SER A 484 -23.10 -30.09 3.60
CA SER A 484 -24.25 -29.20 3.39
C SER A 484 -25.56 -29.97 3.37
N ASN A 485 -25.62 -31.15 2.73
CA ASN A 485 -26.83 -31.98 2.72
C ASN A 485 -27.19 -32.48 4.13
N ALA A 486 -26.20 -32.90 4.93
CA ALA A 486 -26.43 -33.32 6.31
C ALA A 486 -26.96 -32.16 7.18
N PHE A 487 -26.34 -30.99 7.08
CA PHE A 487 -26.77 -29.79 7.80
C PHE A 487 -28.19 -29.34 7.40
N ILE A 488 -28.50 -29.38 6.10
CA ILE A 488 -29.82 -28.99 5.57
C ILE A 488 -30.92 -29.92 6.08
N LYS A 489 -30.66 -31.23 6.19
CA LYS A 489 -31.61 -32.18 6.80
C LYS A 489 -31.80 -31.91 8.29
N GLY A 490 -30.80 -31.35 8.96
CA GLY A 490 -30.88 -30.84 10.32
C GLY A 490 -30.95 -31.91 11.41
N ASN A 491 -30.75 -33.19 11.07
CA ASN A 491 -30.91 -34.34 11.97
C ASN A 491 -29.59 -35.09 12.26
N GLN A 492 -28.46 -34.59 11.76
CA GLN A 492 -27.15 -35.22 11.92
C GLN A 492 -26.10 -34.16 12.25
N SER A 493 -25.18 -34.51 13.15
CA SER A 493 -23.99 -33.71 13.48
C SER A 493 -23.00 -33.69 12.31
N ILE A 494 -22.47 -32.51 11.99
CA ILE A 494 -21.52 -32.30 10.89
C ILE A 494 -20.09 -32.02 11.36
N PHE A 495 -19.91 -31.60 12.61
CA PHE A 495 -18.61 -31.23 13.17
C PHE A 495 -17.91 -32.43 13.80
N ASN A 496 -16.60 -32.27 14.04
CA ASN A 496 -15.84 -33.27 14.80
C ASN A 496 -16.42 -33.44 16.22
N LYS A 497 -16.04 -34.52 16.90
CA LYS A 497 -16.61 -34.88 18.21
C LYS A 497 -16.39 -33.81 19.28
N ASP A 498 -15.27 -33.10 19.23
CA ASP A 498 -14.91 -32.13 20.26
C ASP A 498 -15.79 -30.88 20.16
N LEU A 499 -15.92 -30.30 18.95
CA LEU A 499 -16.84 -29.18 18.72
C LEU A 499 -18.30 -29.58 18.90
N GLU A 500 -18.67 -30.80 18.49
CA GLU A 500 -20.04 -31.29 18.67
C GLU A 500 -20.43 -31.37 20.15
N GLY A 501 -19.51 -31.83 21.02
CA GLY A 501 -19.74 -31.85 22.46
C GLY A 501 -20.04 -30.45 23.02
N ILE A 502 -19.24 -29.47 22.64
CA ILE A 502 -19.39 -28.07 23.07
C ILE A 502 -20.73 -27.48 22.58
N LEU A 503 -21.08 -27.72 21.32
CA LEU A 503 -22.36 -27.25 20.75
C LEU A 503 -23.56 -27.91 21.43
N PHE A 504 -23.47 -29.20 21.73
CA PHE A 504 -24.54 -29.92 22.40
C PHE A 504 -24.75 -29.42 23.84
N GLU A 505 -23.69 -29.11 24.58
CA GLU A 505 -23.78 -28.50 25.91
C GLU A 505 -24.46 -27.12 25.89
N ASN A 506 -24.28 -26.36 24.80
CA ASN A 506 -24.85 -25.02 24.61
C ASN A 506 -26.22 -25.01 23.89
N ARG A 507 -26.85 -26.18 23.73
CA ARG A 507 -28.20 -26.30 23.15
C ARG A 507 -29.25 -25.64 24.05
N LEU A 508 -30.36 -25.23 23.43
CA LEU A 508 -31.57 -24.87 24.16
C LEU A 508 -32.19 -26.14 24.76
N LEU A 509 -32.38 -26.13 26.09
CA LEU A 509 -33.19 -27.14 26.75
C LEU A 509 -34.65 -26.86 26.43
N LYS A 510 -35.40 -27.88 26.00
CA LYS A 510 -36.85 -27.74 25.94
C LYS A 510 -37.34 -27.50 27.38
N GLU A 511 -38.02 -26.39 27.61
CA GLU A 511 -38.86 -26.26 28.80
C GLU A 511 -39.79 -27.47 28.77
N THR A 512 -39.65 -28.33 29.76
CA THR A 512 -40.67 -29.32 30.05
C THR A 512 -41.83 -28.49 30.55
N GLU A 513 -42.89 -28.37 29.74
CA GLU A 513 -44.21 -28.07 30.28
C GLU A 513 -44.47 -29.18 31.30
N GLU A 514 -44.17 -28.89 32.57
CA GLU A 514 -44.77 -29.61 33.68
C GLU A 514 -46.27 -29.42 33.49
N ASP A 515 -46.91 -30.49 33.02
CA ASP A 515 -48.33 -30.72 33.13
C ASP A 515 -48.75 -30.29 34.54
N GLY A 516 -49.33 -29.10 34.65
CA GLY A 516 -50.12 -28.67 35.78
C GLY A 516 -51.41 -29.49 35.84
N SER A 517 -51.26 -30.81 36.01
CA SER A 517 -52.28 -31.72 36.46
C SER A 517 -51.84 -32.20 37.84
N ASN A 518 -52.19 -31.42 38.85
CA ASN A 518 -52.29 -31.94 40.22
C ASN A 518 -53.41 -31.20 40.96
N GLU A 519 -54.45 -32.01 41.21
CA GLU A 519 -55.49 -31.96 42.25
C GLU A 519 -56.64 -30.95 42.15
#